data_AF-D3GMY5-F1
#
_entry.id   AF-D3GMY5-F1
#
_cell.length_a   1.000
_cell.length_b   1.000
_cell.length_c   1.000
_cell.angle_alpha   90.00
_cell.angle_beta   90.00
_cell.angle_gamma   90.00
#
_symmetry.space_group_name_H-M   'P 1'
#
loop_
_entity.id
_entity.type
_entity.pdbx_description
1 polymer ?
#
loop_
_entity_poly.entity_id
_entity_poly.type
_entity_poly.pdbx_seq_one_letter_code
_entity_poly.pdbx_strand_id
1 'polypeptide(L)'
;MSDTNCITVLTARGATEILKTGGSQAWRLDASHAAKHQYLVCVQNSKKDWGSQEAKHHHAFMVGQISGVSRAPENPKRWIINIDSYAEIDIPDQWDGNRNPVSYRNLEDMNIDAMKLDFKPVSKVILSEVRDEKVGDENDIKPLNIKDAKAGLALYFGVSEDDIQITIQG
;
A
#
# COMPACT_ATOMS: atom_id res chain seq x y z
N MET A 1 24.18 12.05 3.41
CA MET A 1 22.77 12.31 3.07
C MET A 1 21.98 11.46 4.03
N SER A 2 21.06 12.04 4.81
CA SER A 2 20.20 11.25 5.68
C SER A 2 19.35 10.36 4.78
N ASP A 3 19.56 9.04 4.83
CA ASP A 3 18.77 8.07 4.07
C ASP A 3 17.34 8.14 4.57
N THR A 4 16.43 8.70 3.76
CA THR A 4 15.00 8.73 4.08
C THR A 4 14.45 7.32 4.05
N ASN A 5 13.77 6.89 5.11
CA ASN A 5 13.22 5.54 5.21
C ASN A 5 11.71 5.45 4.96
N CYS A 6 11.01 6.58 4.85
CA CYS A 6 9.58 6.61 4.61
C CYS A 6 9.14 7.59 3.50
N ILE A 7 8.01 7.27 2.88
CA ILE A 7 7.24 8.15 2.01
C ILE A 7 6.06 8.67 2.82
N THR A 8 5.91 9.97 2.98
CA THR A 8 4.70 10.57 3.55
C THR A 8 3.80 11.08 2.43
N VAL A 9 2.51 10.76 2.50
CA VAL A 9 1.51 11.26 1.56
C VAL A 9 0.40 12.05 2.26
N LEU A 10 -0.03 13.15 1.64
CA LEU A 10 -1.17 13.94 2.07
C LEU A 10 -2.42 13.50 1.29
N THR A 11 -3.24 12.65 1.90
CA THR A 11 -4.35 11.93 1.23
C THR A 11 -5.72 12.37 1.73
N ALA A 12 -6.71 12.45 0.84
CA ALA A 12 -8.11 12.66 1.20
C ALA A 12 -8.83 11.36 1.59
N ARG A 13 -8.23 10.21 1.30
CA ARG A 13 -8.77 8.87 1.58
C ARG A 13 -8.36 8.42 2.99
N GLY A 14 -9.27 7.79 3.73
CA GLY A 14 -9.04 7.23 5.04
C GLY A 14 -8.39 5.85 4.99
N ALA A 15 -8.15 5.27 6.16
CA ALA A 15 -7.51 3.96 6.29
C ALA A 15 -8.35 2.87 5.63
N THR A 16 -9.66 2.83 5.86
CA THR A 16 -10.53 1.78 5.31
C THR A 16 -10.44 1.68 3.79
N GLU A 17 -10.50 2.81 3.09
CA GLU A 17 -10.39 2.83 1.63
C GLU A 17 -8.99 2.44 1.16
N ILE A 18 -7.94 2.97 1.81
CA ILE A 18 -6.56 2.66 1.44
C ILE A 18 -6.29 1.16 1.57
N LEU A 19 -6.73 0.54 2.67
CA LEU A 19 -6.63 -0.89 2.91
C LEU A 19 -7.41 -1.71 1.87
N LYS A 20 -8.65 -1.29 1.55
CA LYS A 20 -9.46 -1.93 0.50
C LYS A 20 -8.77 -1.89 -0.87
N THR A 21 -8.06 -0.82 -1.17
CA THR A 21 -7.31 -0.67 -2.43
C THR A 21 -5.92 -1.31 -2.41
N GLY A 22 -5.46 -1.82 -1.25
CA GLY A 22 -4.15 -2.44 -1.06
C GLY A 22 -2.99 -1.43 -0.99
N GLY A 23 -3.27 -0.14 -0.87
CA GLY A 23 -2.24 0.89 -0.96
C GLY A 23 -2.78 2.30 -1.16
N SER A 24 -1.92 3.29 -0.95
CA SER A 24 -2.27 4.69 -1.18
C SER A 24 -1.98 5.05 -2.63
N GLN A 25 -2.96 5.62 -3.34
CA GLN A 25 -2.93 5.76 -4.80
C GLN A 25 -3.10 7.18 -5.34
N ALA A 26 -3.09 7.29 -6.67
CA ALA A 26 -3.22 8.52 -7.45
C ALA A 26 -2.02 9.48 -7.37
N TRP A 27 -0.83 8.95 -7.06
CA TRP A 27 0.38 9.76 -6.86
C TRP A 27 1.16 10.05 -8.15
N ARG A 28 1.70 11.27 -8.24
CA ARG A 28 2.82 11.60 -9.14
C ARG A 28 4.10 11.44 -8.33
N LEU A 29 4.88 10.42 -8.66
CA LEU A 29 6.16 10.12 -8.01
C LEU A 29 7.09 9.41 -9.00
N ASP A 30 8.36 9.33 -8.62
CA ASP A 30 9.33 8.44 -9.25
C ASP A 30 9.21 7.06 -8.60
N ALA A 31 8.80 6.05 -9.38
CA ALA A 31 8.56 4.71 -8.86
C ALA A 31 9.84 4.00 -8.43
N SER A 32 10.95 4.20 -9.16
CA SER A 32 12.25 3.60 -8.84
C SER A 32 12.83 4.16 -7.55
N HIS A 33 12.57 5.43 -7.25
CA HIS A 33 12.93 6.04 -5.98
C HIS A 33 11.99 5.60 -4.84
N ALA A 34 10.67 5.61 -5.10
CA ALA A 34 9.68 5.18 -4.11
C ALA A 34 9.88 3.72 -3.66
N ALA A 35 10.23 2.82 -4.59
CA ALA A 35 10.45 1.41 -4.29
C ALA A 35 11.63 1.12 -3.33
N LYS A 36 12.49 2.10 -3.03
CA LYS A 36 13.60 1.94 -2.07
C LYS A 36 13.20 2.20 -0.62
N HIS A 37 12.02 2.74 -0.38
CA HIS A 37 11.55 3.12 0.95
C HIS A 37 10.77 1.97 1.57
N GLN A 38 10.90 1.82 2.88
CA GLN A 38 10.30 0.71 3.62
C GLN A 38 8.91 1.03 4.12
N TYR A 39 8.64 2.30 4.42
CA TYR A 39 7.40 2.70 5.08
C TYR A 39 6.64 3.77 4.30
N LEU A 40 5.32 3.66 4.32
CA LEU A 40 4.37 4.67 3.87
C LEU A 40 3.69 5.28 5.10
N VAL A 41 3.74 6.60 5.24
CA VAL A 41 2.96 7.32 6.26
C VAL A 41 1.83 8.11 5.61
N CYS A 42 0.60 7.79 5.98
CA CYS A 42 -0.58 8.49 5.49
C CYS A 42 -0.95 9.64 6.42
N VAL A 43 -1.02 10.84 5.88
CA VAL A 43 -1.44 12.05 6.58
C VAL A 43 -2.74 12.55 5.98
N GLN A 44 -3.73 12.86 6.82
CA GLN A 44 -5.07 13.16 6.36
C GLN A 44 -5.20 14.60 5.86
N ASN A 45 -5.75 14.73 4.66
CA ASN A 45 -6.26 15.97 4.10
C ASN A 45 -7.79 16.03 4.23
N SER A 46 -8.29 16.55 5.35
CA SER A 46 -9.73 16.68 5.57
C SER A 46 -10.37 17.89 4.86
N LYS A 47 -9.60 18.67 4.10
CA LYS A 47 -10.10 19.84 3.35
C LYS A 47 -10.65 19.48 1.96
N LYS A 48 -10.66 18.20 1.58
CA LYS A 48 -11.12 17.72 0.27
C LYS A 48 -12.41 16.94 0.38
N ASP A 49 -13.39 17.29 -0.44
CA ASP A 49 -14.74 16.73 -0.45
C ASP A 49 -14.89 15.38 -1.16
N TRP A 50 -13.86 14.92 -1.88
CA TRP A 50 -13.92 13.73 -2.74
C TRP A 50 -13.34 12.44 -2.13
N GLY A 51 -13.07 12.39 -0.82
CA GLY A 51 -12.42 11.23 -0.16
C GLY A 51 -13.13 10.72 1.10
N SER A 52 -12.70 9.55 1.58
CA SER A 52 -13.21 8.82 2.75
C SER A 52 -12.49 9.20 4.05
N GLN A 53 -12.52 10.48 4.43
CA GLN A 53 -11.74 10.97 5.57
C GLN A 53 -12.10 10.27 6.90
N GLU A 54 -11.09 9.80 7.64
CA GLU A 54 -11.26 9.09 8.92
C GLU A 54 -10.45 9.72 10.06
N ALA A 55 -9.52 10.63 9.76
CA ALA A 55 -8.70 11.32 10.74
C ALA A 55 -8.82 12.86 10.65
N LYS A 56 -8.17 13.55 11.59
CA LYS A 56 -8.13 15.03 11.63
C LYS A 56 -7.15 15.57 10.57
N HIS A 57 -7.36 16.82 10.13
CA HIS A 57 -6.46 17.47 9.18
C HIS A 57 -5.00 17.45 9.66
N HIS A 58 -4.07 17.05 8.80
CA HIS A 58 -2.63 16.98 9.08
C HIS A 58 -2.22 15.99 10.17
N HIS A 59 -3.11 15.10 10.60
CA HIS A 59 -2.72 13.98 11.45
C HIS A 59 -2.17 12.84 10.60
N ALA A 60 -1.00 12.32 10.98
CA ALA A 60 -0.58 11.01 10.51
C ALA A 60 -1.45 9.97 11.20
N PHE A 61 -2.14 9.15 10.42
CA PHE A 61 -3.16 8.23 10.91
C PHE A 61 -2.82 6.76 10.67
N MET A 62 -1.86 6.47 9.79
CA MET A 62 -1.47 5.11 9.46
C MET A 62 -0.03 5.05 8.96
N VAL A 63 0.68 4.00 9.37
CA VAL A 63 1.96 3.58 8.78
C VAL A 63 1.74 2.25 8.09
N GLY A 64 2.12 2.13 6.83
CA GLY A 64 2.12 0.86 6.09
C GLY A 64 3.53 0.42 5.74
N GLN A 65 3.79 -0.89 5.75
CA GLN A 65 5.03 -1.45 5.18
C GLN A 65 4.86 -1.58 3.67
N ILE A 66 5.76 -0.95 2.92
CA ILE A 66 5.69 -0.90 1.46
C ILE A 66 6.05 -2.27 0.90
N SER A 67 5.11 -2.88 0.17
CA SER A 67 5.31 -4.15 -0.53
C SER A 67 5.67 -3.96 -2.02
N GLY A 68 5.48 -2.76 -2.55
CA GLY A 68 5.88 -2.40 -3.90
C GLY A 68 5.18 -1.15 -4.44
N VAL A 69 5.56 -0.73 -5.64
CA VAL A 69 4.96 0.42 -6.34
C VAL A 69 4.49 -0.02 -7.72
N SER A 70 3.21 0.19 -8.02
CA SER A 70 2.60 -0.24 -9.28
C SER A 70 1.71 0.87 -9.86
N ARG A 71 1.20 0.67 -11.08
CA ARG A 71 0.28 1.65 -11.69
C ARG A 71 -1.04 1.65 -10.93
N ALA A 72 -1.54 2.85 -10.62
CA ALA A 72 -2.82 3.00 -9.95
C ALA A 72 -3.95 2.44 -10.85
N PRO A 73 -4.79 1.50 -10.36
CA PRO A 73 -5.85 0.91 -11.16
C PRO A 73 -6.84 1.93 -11.73
N GLU A 74 -7.20 2.94 -10.93
CA GLU A 74 -8.13 4.00 -11.31
C GLU A 74 -7.54 4.99 -12.32
N ASN A 75 -6.21 5.10 -12.38
CA ASN A 75 -5.53 6.03 -13.27
C ASN A 75 -4.10 5.54 -13.61
N PRO A 76 -3.92 4.88 -14.77
CA PRO A 76 -2.61 4.34 -15.17
C PRO A 76 -1.49 5.38 -15.33
N LYS A 77 -1.81 6.68 -15.38
CA LYS A 77 -0.80 7.77 -15.39
C LYS A 77 -0.31 8.15 -13.98
N ARG A 78 -0.78 7.46 -12.95
CA ARG A 78 -0.45 7.66 -11.54
C ARG A 78 0.04 6.34 -10.94
N TRP A 79 0.68 6.46 -9.78
CA TRP A 79 1.20 5.32 -9.03
C TRP A 79 0.35 5.05 -7.79
N ILE A 80 0.34 3.77 -7.40
CA ILE A 80 -0.08 3.29 -6.09
C ILE A 80 1.16 2.78 -5.33
N ILE A 81 1.25 3.16 -4.07
CA ILE A 81 2.23 2.63 -3.11
C ILE A 81 1.50 1.51 -2.36
N ASN A 82 1.82 0.26 -2.73
CA ASN A 82 1.19 -0.93 -2.17
C ASN A 82 1.77 -1.21 -0.78
N ILE A 83 0.91 -1.70 0.11
CA ILE A 83 1.29 -2.10 1.47
C ILE A 83 0.78 -3.51 1.76
N ASP A 84 1.55 -4.29 2.53
CA ASP A 84 1.17 -5.65 2.95
C ASP A 84 0.79 -5.74 4.44
N SER A 85 1.22 -4.76 5.22
CA SER A 85 0.88 -4.61 6.63
C SER A 85 0.77 -3.13 6.99
N TYR A 86 0.04 -2.85 8.07
CA TYR A 86 -0.19 -1.49 8.54
C TYR A 86 -0.33 -1.43 10.06
N ALA A 87 -0.01 -0.27 10.62
CA ALA A 87 -0.29 0.10 12.00
C ALA A 87 -1.05 1.43 12.02
N GLU A 88 -2.06 1.51 12.87
CA GLU A 88 -2.80 2.74 13.12
C GLU A 88 -2.00 3.62 14.09
N ILE A 89 -1.97 4.92 13.81
CA ILE A 89 -1.33 5.93 14.65
C ILE A 89 -2.22 7.16 14.73
N ASP A 90 -1.95 8.06 15.66
CA ASP A 90 -2.59 9.38 15.69
C ASP A 90 -1.57 10.41 16.16
N ILE A 91 -0.88 11.05 15.20
CA ILE A 91 0.16 12.04 15.47
C ILE A 91 -0.21 13.35 14.77
N PRO A 92 -0.40 14.47 15.50
CA PRO A 92 -0.76 15.76 14.91
C PRO A 92 0.39 16.40 14.14
N ASP A 93 0.05 17.39 13.31
CA ASP A 93 0.99 18.32 12.65
C ASP A 93 2.07 17.64 11.78
N GLN A 94 1.73 16.51 11.17
CA GLN A 94 2.66 15.72 10.35
C GLN A 94 2.73 16.17 8.88
N TRP A 95 2.17 17.34 8.56
CA TRP A 95 2.30 17.97 7.26
C TRP A 95 2.64 19.46 7.39
N ASP A 96 3.72 19.87 6.75
CA ASP A 96 4.30 21.22 6.80
C ASP A 96 3.66 22.23 5.83
N GLY A 97 2.67 21.79 5.05
CA GLY A 97 2.04 22.60 4.01
C GLY A 97 2.74 22.54 2.66
N ASN A 98 3.67 21.61 2.44
CA ASN A 98 4.30 21.38 1.14
C ASN A 98 3.22 21.20 0.06
N ARG A 99 3.45 21.85 -1.10
CA ARG A 99 2.56 21.81 -2.26
C ARG A 99 2.51 20.44 -2.93
N ASN A 100 3.61 19.69 -2.89
CA ASN A 100 3.63 18.34 -3.42
C ASN A 100 3.05 17.39 -2.35
N PRO A 101 1.92 16.71 -2.60
CA PRO A 101 1.28 15.85 -1.60
C PRO A 101 2.04 14.53 -1.34
N VAL A 102 3.28 14.43 -1.81
CA VAL A 102 4.21 13.32 -1.57
C VAL A 102 5.53 13.92 -1.10
N SER A 103 6.04 13.45 0.04
CA SER A 103 7.33 13.81 0.59
C SER A 103 8.10 12.56 1.05
N TYR A 104 9.41 12.67 1.14
CA TYR A 104 10.30 11.61 1.60
C TYR A 104 10.95 12.08 2.90
N ARG A 105 10.85 11.30 3.97
CA ARG A 105 11.24 11.67 5.33
C ARG A 105 11.80 10.46 6.09
N ASN A 106 12.19 10.67 7.34
CA ASN A 106 12.43 9.59 8.30
C ASN A 106 11.26 9.46 9.26
N LEU A 107 10.96 8.22 9.65
CA LEU A 107 10.01 7.94 10.73
C LEU A 107 10.43 8.63 12.05
N GLU A 108 11.72 8.70 12.34
CA GLU A 108 12.26 9.33 13.55
C GLU A 108 11.91 10.83 13.62
N ASP A 109 11.96 11.54 12.49
CA ASP A 109 11.58 12.97 12.41
C ASP A 109 10.08 13.19 12.72
N MET A 110 9.29 12.12 12.63
CA MET A 110 7.85 12.12 12.91
C MET A 110 7.51 11.54 14.30
N ASN A 111 8.53 11.25 15.12
CA ASN A 111 8.41 10.54 16.40
C ASN A 111 7.75 9.14 16.27
N ILE A 112 8.02 8.45 15.15
CA ILE A 112 7.52 7.09 14.89
C ILE A 112 8.67 6.10 15.06
N ASP A 113 8.48 5.15 15.98
CA ASP A 113 9.39 4.01 16.16
C ASP A 113 8.71 2.75 15.60
N ALA A 114 9.17 2.29 14.44
CA ALA A 114 8.58 1.14 13.75
C ALA A 114 8.61 -0.16 14.59
N MET A 115 9.57 -0.32 15.50
CA MET A 115 9.66 -1.51 16.36
C MET A 115 8.58 -1.55 17.44
N LYS A 116 7.96 -0.40 17.75
CA LYS A 116 6.89 -0.28 18.74
C LYS A 116 5.49 -0.32 18.15
N LEU A 117 5.37 -0.37 16.82
CA LEU A 117 4.09 -0.40 16.13
C LEU A 117 3.55 -1.83 16.03
N ASP A 118 2.24 -1.97 16.25
CA ASP A 118 1.51 -3.22 16.04
C ASP A 118 1.06 -3.33 14.58
N PHE A 119 1.86 -3.99 13.75
CA PHE A 119 1.56 -4.17 12.33
C PHE A 119 0.58 -5.33 12.12
N LYS A 120 -0.61 -4.99 11.63
CA LYS A 120 -1.64 -5.92 11.17
C LYS A 120 -1.47 -6.19 9.67
N PRO A 121 -1.69 -7.42 9.19
CA PRO A 121 -1.67 -7.70 7.77
C PRO A 121 -2.81 -6.97 7.05
N VAL A 122 -2.55 -6.50 5.84
CA VAL A 122 -3.60 -6.02 4.93
C VAL A 122 -4.28 -7.25 4.36
N SER A 123 -5.53 -7.50 4.77
CA SER A 123 -6.35 -8.54 4.16
C SER A 123 -6.51 -8.22 2.67
N LYS A 124 -5.74 -8.92 1.82
CA LYS A 124 -5.95 -8.86 0.37
C LYS A 124 -7.31 -9.49 0.10
N VAL A 125 -8.35 -8.64 0.10
CA VAL A 125 -9.61 -9.00 -0.54
C VAL A 125 -9.26 -9.09 -2.02
N ILE A 126 -8.90 -10.29 -2.45
CA ILE A 126 -8.86 -10.63 -3.86
C ILE A 126 -10.23 -10.21 -4.38
N LEU A 127 -10.25 -9.35 -5.40
CA LEU A 127 -11.45 -8.96 -6.14
C LEU A 127 -12.01 -10.23 -6.83
N SER A 128 -12.63 -11.09 -6.04
CA SER A 128 -13.31 -12.29 -6.48
C SER A 128 -14.65 -12.35 -5.75
N GLU A 129 -15.50 -11.35 -5.97
CA GLU A 129 -16.90 -11.44 -5.60
C GLU A 129 -17.78 -10.96 -6.76
N VAL A 130 -17.96 -11.87 -7.73
CA VAL A 130 -19.31 -12.35 -8.02
C VAL A 130 -19.23 -13.87 -8.20
N ARG A 131 -19.43 -14.62 -7.11
CA ARG A 131 -20.31 -15.81 -7.04
C ARG A 131 -20.13 -16.53 -5.69
N ASP A 132 -21.26 -16.57 -5.00
CA ASP A 132 -21.70 -17.37 -3.86
C ASP A 132 -20.80 -18.43 -3.22
N GLU A 133 -20.83 -18.35 -1.88
CA GLU A 133 -20.88 -19.44 -0.90
C GLU A 133 -19.73 -20.46 -0.83
N LYS A 134 -18.84 -20.29 0.17
CA LYS A 134 -18.88 -20.97 1.48
C LYS A 134 -17.53 -20.79 2.18
N VAL A 135 -17.60 -20.39 3.44
CA VAL A 135 -16.47 -20.35 4.38
C VAL A 135 -15.88 -21.76 4.47
N GLY A 136 -14.63 -21.90 4.04
CA GLY A 136 -13.83 -23.12 4.12
C GLY A 136 -12.48 -22.77 4.73
N ASP A 137 -12.16 -23.56 5.76
CA ASP A 137 -10.98 -23.61 6.62
C ASP A 137 -9.66 -23.05 6.05
N GLU A 138 -8.92 -22.28 6.86
CA GLU A 138 -7.69 -21.53 6.50
C GLU A 138 -6.45 -22.42 6.24
N ASN A 139 -6.61 -23.72 6.00
CA ASN A 139 -5.51 -24.64 5.66
C ASN A 139 -5.78 -25.57 4.46
N ASP A 140 -6.81 -25.28 3.66
CA ASP A 140 -7.06 -26.08 2.45
C ASP A 140 -6.11 -25.62 1.33
N ILE A 141 -4.97 -26.32 1.16
CA ILE A 141 -4.11 -26.17 -0.02
C ILE A 141 -4.92 -26.68 -1.22
N LYS A 142 -5.65 -25.76 -1.85
CA LYS A 142 -6.37 -26.04 -3.09
C LYS A 142 -5.35 -26.30 -4.19
N PRO A 143 -5.54 -27.33 -5.05
CA PRO A 143 -4.69 -27.55 -6.20
C PRO A 143 -4.61 -26.29 -7.06
N LEU A 144 -3.41 -25.72 -7.19
CA LEU A 144 -3.18 -24.54 -7.99
C LEU A 144 -3.08 -24.94 -9.46
N ASN A 145 -3.78 -24.24 -10.35
CA ASN A 145 -3.59 -24.42 -11.78
C ASN A 145 -2.40 -23.56 -12.26
N ILE A 146 -1.71 -24.04 -13.30
CA ILE A 146 -0.49 -23.39 -13.83
C ILE A 146 -0.78 -21.96 -14.34
N LYS A 147 -1.98 -21.72 -14.88
CA LYS A 147 -2.35 -20.43 -15.45
C LYS A 147 -2.48 -19.35 -14.37
N ASP A 148 -3.20 -19.64 -13.30
CA ASP A 148 -3.38 -18.76 -12.15
C ASP A 148 -2.05 -18.53 -11.43
N ALA A 149 -1.19 -19.57 -11.36
CA ALA A 149 0.16 -19.43 -10.85
C ALA A 149 0.98 -18.44 -11.68
N LYS A 150 0.97 -18.57 -13.01
CA LYS A 150 1.67 -17.64 -13.92
C LYS A 150 1.10 -16.24 -13.83
N ALA A 151 -0.21 -16.07 -13.84
CA ALA A 151 -0.86 -14.77 -13.73
C ALA A 151 -0.50 -14.06 -12.42
N GLY A 152 -0.53 -14.78 -11.29
CA GLY A 152 -0.13 -14.24 -9.99
C GLY A 152 1.33 -13.80 -9.95
N LEU A 153 2.24 -14.63 -10.48
CA LEU A 153 3.66 -14.31 -10.55
C LEU A 153 3.93 -13.15 -11.53
N ALA A 154 3.22 -13.08 -12.66
CA ALA A 154 3.34 -11.99 -13.65
C ALA A 154 2.96 -10.65 -13.06
N LEU A 155 1.84 -10.61 -12.33
CA LEU A 155 1.41 -9.44 -11.59
C LEU A 155 2.45 -9.00 -10.55
N TYR A 156 2.99 -9.97 -9.79
CA TYR A 156 3.96 -9.70 -8.72
C TYR A 156 5.29 -9.16 -9.25
N PHE A 157 5.82 -9.77 -10.32
CA PHE A 157 7.10 -9.40 -10.91
C PHE A 157 7.00 -8.32 -11.99
N GLY A 158 5.78 -7.94 -12.40
CA GLY A 158 5.55 -6.93 -13.44
C GLY A 158 6.01 -7.37 -14.82
N VAL A 159 5.94 -8.67 -15.12
CA VAL A 159 6.33 -9.28 -16.40
C VAL A 159 5.12 -9.90 -17.10
N SER A 160 5.27 -10.35 -18.35
CA SER A 160 4.21 -11.11 -19.03
C SER A 160 4.06 -12.51 -18.43
N GLU A 161 2.86 -13.11 -18.49
CA GLU A 161 2.66 -14.53 -18.16
C GLU A 161 3.54 -15.47 -19.01
N ASP A 162 3.86 -15.03 -20.24
CA ASP A 162 4.72 -15.74 -21.19
C ASP A 162 6.19 -15.72 -20.75
N ASP A 163 6.61 -14.72 -19.98
CA ASP A 163 7.99 -14.58 -19.46
C ASP A 163 8.23 -15.46 -18.22
N ILE A 164 7.23 -16.23 -17.79
CA ILE A 164 7.28 -17.01 -16.55
C ILE A 164 7.41 -18.49 -16.85
N GLN A 165 8.48 -19.08 -16.32
CA GLN A 165 8.75 -20.51 -16.36
C GLN A 165 8.67 -21.09 -14.94
N ILE A 166 7.81 -22.11 -14.77
CA ILE A 166 7.69 -22.88 -13.52
C ILE A 166 8.33 -24.24 -13.76
N THR A 167 9.31 -24.62 -12.94
CA THR A 167 9.99 -25.93 -13.01
C THR A 167 9.77 -26.69 -11.72
N ILE A 168 9.33 -27.94 -11.82
CA ILE A 168 9.16 -28.86 -10.68
C ILE A 168 10.32 -29.85 -10.73
N GLN A 169 11.15 -29.88 -9.69
CA GLN A 169 12.17 -30.91 -9.48
C GLN A 169 11.59 -31.95 -8.52
N GLY A 170 11.54 -33.20 -8.94
CA GLY A 170 11.07 -34.34 -8.16
C GLY A 170 12.21 -35.17 -7.62
#